data_AF-A0A1A2ZBK6-F1
#
_entry.id   AF-A0A1A2ZBK6-F1
#
_cell.length_a   1.000
_cell.length_b   1.000
_cell.length_c   1.000
_cell.angle_alpha   90.00
_cell.angle_beta   90.00
_cell.angle_gamma   90.00
#
_symmetry.space_group_name_H-M   'P 1'
#
loop_
_entity.id
_entity.type
_entity.pdbx_description
1 polymer ?
#
loop_
_entity_poly.entity_id
_entity_poly.type
_entity_poly.pdbx_seq_one_letter_code
_entity_poly.pdbx_strand_id
1 'polypeptide(L)'
;MVSAHDGLQAESGPGAWGLADALRASQRAEQARRLARAAQRSAANSLDNSADSHERTANAYDDAAQRGDLRADEYREHAARHREYAAEDRSMAQRLRRMADSDPLGFGA
;
A
#
# COMPACT_ATOMS: atom_id res chain seq x y z
N MET A 1 -60.85 -3.82 34.65
CA MET A 1 -60.78 -3.99 33.17
C MET A 1 -61.11 -2.63 32.59
N VAL A 2 -60.23 -1.89 31.93
CA VAL A 2 -59.29 -2.27 30.86
C VAL A 2 -57.95 -1.57 31.10
N SER A 3 -56.88 -2.34 30.91
CA SER A 3 -55.49 -1.97 31.20
C SER A 3 -54.97 -0.85 30.31
N ALA A 4 -54.16 0.00 30.90
CA ALA A 4 -53.25 0.90 30.23
C ALA A 4 -52.30 0.11 29.31
N HIS A 5 -52.28 0.47 28.04
CA HIS A 5 -51.16 0.19 27.16
C HIS A 5 -50.72 1.50 26.51
N ASP A 6 -50.02 2.30 27.32
CA ASP A 6 -48.99 3.22 26.84
C ASP A 6 -47.88 2.37 26.23
N GLY A 7 -48.12 1.91 25.00
CA GLY A 7 -47.09 1.38 24.14
C GLY A 7 -46.23 2.54 23.69
N LEU A 8 -45.17 2.82 24.45
CA LEU A 8 -44.03 3.62 24.03
C LEU A 8 -43.46 3.03 22.73
N GLN A 9 -44.06 3.40 21.60
CA GLN A 9 -43.34 3.41 20.33
C GLN A 9 -42.34 4.54 20.47
N ALA A 10 -41.13 4.17 20.89
CA ALA A 10 -39.95 4.97 20.61
C ALA A 10 -39.79 5.00 19.08
N GLU A 11 -40.58 5.86 18.44
CA GLU A 11 -40.37 6.22 17.05
C GLU A 11 -38.95 6.73 16.97
N SER A 12 -38.08 5.89 16.41
CA SER A 12 -36.69 6.24 16.15
C SER A 12 -36.72 7.31 15.07
N GLY A 13 -36.77 8.58 15.50
CA GLY A 13 -36.90 9.72 14.60
C GLY A 13 -35.79 9.73 13.53
N PRO A 14 -36.00 10.40 12.39
CA PRO A 14 -35.08 10.41 11.25
C PRO A 14 -33.62 10.78 11.61
N GLY A 15 -33.38 11.52 12.71
CA GLY A 15 -32.03 11.80 13.22
C GLY A 15 -31.29 10.61 13.83
N ALA A 16 -31.99 9.63 14.41
CA ALA A 16 -31.39 8.41 14.98
C ALA A 16 -30.90 7.46 13.88
N TRP A 17 -31.66 7.35 12.78
CA TRP A 17 -31.26 6.61 11.58
C TRP A 17 -30.01 7.24 10.92
N GLY A 18 -29.97 8.57 10.81
CA GLY A 18 -28.80 9.28 10.28
C GLY A 18 -27.51 9.08 11.10
N LEU A 19 -27.62 9.05 12.44
CA LEU A 19 -26.47 8.80 13.33
C LEU A 19 -25.94 7.36 13.20
N ALA A 20 -26.84 6.36 13.20
CA ALA A 20 -26.44 4.97 13.05
C ALA A 20 -25.76 4.70 11.69
N ASP A 21 -26.23 5.34 10.63
CA ASP A 21 -25.63 5.23 9.29
C ASP A 21 -24.29 5.97 9.21
N ALA A 22 -24.15 7.14 9.82
CA ALA A 22 -22.88 7.86 9.93
C ALA A 22 -21.82 7.04 10.69
N LEU A 23 -22.20 6.36 11.77
CA LEU A 23 -21.30 5.47 12.52
C LEU A 23 -20.86 4.27 11.68
N ARG A 24 -21.79 3.61 10.99
CA ARG A 24 -21.48 2.49 10.09
C ARG A 24 -20.58 2.92 8.93
N ALA A 25 -20.84 4.08 8.34
CA ALA A 25 -19.99 4.66 7.30
C ALA A 25 -18.57 4.95 7.81
N SER A 26 -18.45 5.51 9.02
CA SER A 26 -17.16 5.80 9.65
C SER A 26 -16.35 4.52 9.93
N GLN A 27 -17.00 3.48 10.47
CA GLN A 27 -16.36 2.18 10.70
C GLN A 27 -15.85 1.54 9.40
N ARG A 28 -16.66 1.59 8.33
CA ARG A 28 -16.26 1.10 7.00
C ARG A 28 -15.10 1.91 6.43
N ALA A 29 -15.12 3.22 6.57
CA ALA A 29 -14.05 4.09 6.10
C ALA A 29 -12.74 3.78 6.83
N GLU A 30 -12.78 3.61 8.15
CA GLU A 30 -11.61 3.23 8.96
C GLU A 30 -11.06 1.86 8.56
N GLN A 31 -11.94 0.87 8.35
CA GLN A 31 -11.52 -0.45 7.86
C GLN A 31 -10.87 -0.37 6.48
N ALA A 32 -11.46 0.38 5.55
CA ALA A 32 -10.92 0.59 4.21
C ALA A 32 -9.53 1.26 4.25
N ARG A 33 -9.34 2.25 5.13
CA ARG A 33 -8.01 2.89 5.33
C ARG A 33 -6.97 1.88 5.82
N ARG A 34 -7.32 1.05 6.82
CA ARG A 34 -6.40 0.02 7.33
C ARG A 34 -5.98 -0.97 6.26
N LEU A 35 -6.93 -1.43 5.44
CA LEU A 35 -6.67 -2.32 4.32
C LEU A 35 -5.79 -1.66 3.26
N ALA A 36 -6.06 -0.41 2.90
CA ALA A 36 -5.25 0.35 1.95
C ALA A 36 -3.80 0.49 2.43
N ARG A 37 -3.58 0.83 3.70
CA ARG A 37 -2.24 0.92 4.30
C ARG A 37 -1.51 -0.42 4.30
N ALA A 38 -2.22 -1.51 4.61
CA ALA A 38 -1.65 -2.85 4.56
C ALA A 38 -1.25 -3.23 3.12
N ALA A 39 -2.10 -2.93 2.14
CA ALA A 39 -1.81 -3.17 0.73
C ALA A 39 -0.61 -2.35 0.24
N GLN A 40 -0.51 -1.08 0.63
CA GLN A 40 0.63 -0.22 0.30
C GLN A 40 1.95 -0.77 0.88
N ARG A 41 1.96 -1.21 2.15
CA ARG A 41 3.15 -1.85 2.75
C ARG A 41 3.52 -3.16 2.05
N SER A 42 2.52 -3.98 1.71
CA SER A 42 2.75 -5.21 0.96
C SER A 42 3.35 -4.94 -0.41
N ALA A 43 2.83 -3.93 -1.13
CA ALA A 43 3.35 -3.52 -2.42
C ALA A 43 4.79 -2.97 -2.31
N ALA A 44 5.10 -2.19 -1.27
CA ALA A 44 6.46 -1.72 -1.01
C ALA A 44 7.45 -2.90 -0.85
N ASN A 45 7.11 -3.90 -0.03
CA ASN A 45 7.95 -5.08 0.15
C ASN A 45 8.14 -5.87 -1.15
N SER A 46 7.10 -5.95 -1.99
CA SER A 46 7.20 -6.60 -3.30
C SER A 46 8.17 -5.88 -4.23
N LEU A 47 8.20 -4.54 -4.18
CA LEU A 47 9.14 -3.74 -4.97
C LEU A 47 10.57 -3.86 -4.44
N ASP A 48 10.80 -3.94 -3.12
CA ASP A 48 12.16 -4.20 -2.62
C ASP A 48 12.67 -5.57 -3.10
N ASN A 49 11.83 -6.60 -3.06
CA ASN A 49 12.19 -7.93 -3.59
C ASN A 49 12.50 -7.89 -5.09
N SER A 50 11.75 -7.08 -5.84
CA SER A 50 11.97 -6.85 -7.27
C SER A 50 13.31 -6.14 -7.50
N ALA A 51 13.62 -5.10 -6.73
CA ALA A 51 14.89 -4.39 -6.78
C ALA A 51 16.08 -5.32 -6.48
N ASP A 52 15.98 -6.18 -5.46
CA ASP A 52 17.01 -7.16 -5.13
C ASP A 52 17.17 -8.20 -6.25
N SER A 53 16.09 -8.55 -6.95
CA SER A 53 16.17 -9.39 -8.14
C SER A 53 16.92 -8.69 -9.27
N HIS A 54 16.60 -7.43 -9.54
CA HIS A 54 17.28 -6.63 -10.55
C HIS A 54 18.77 -6.48 -10.26
N GLU A 55 19.17 -6.23 -9.00
CA GLU A 55 20.58 -6.19 -8.64
C GLU A 55 21.30 -7.52 -8.84
N ARG A 56 20.67 -8.64 -8.47
CA ARG A 56 21.25 -9.97 -8.74
C ARG A 56 21.44 -10.20 -10.24
N THR A 57 20.47 -9.80 -11.06
CA THR A 57 20.59 -9.88 -12.52
C THR A 57 21.70 -8.97 -13.05
N ALA A 58 21.81 -7.74 -12.54
CA ALA A 58 22.90 -6.83 -12.92
C ALA A 58 24.28 -7.41 -12.61
N ASN A 59 24.44 -7.98 -11.42
CA ASN A 59 25.70 -8.61 -11.01
C ASN A 59 26.05 -9.81 -11.91
N ALA A 60 25.05 -10.63 -12.30
CA ALA A 60 25.28 -11.73 -13.23
C ALA A 60 25.77 -11.25 -14.61
N TYR A 61 25.24 -10.13 -15.11
CA TYR A 61 25.73 -9.51 -16.35
C TYR A 61 27.14 -8.95 -16.21
N ASP A 62 27.47 -8.29 -15.10
CA ASP A 62 28.83 -7.81 -14.85
C ASP A 62 29.84 -8.95 -14.76
N ASP A 63 29.48 -10.05 -14.10
CA ASP A 63 30.30 -11.26 -14.04
C ASP A 63 30.52 -11.86 -15.43
N ALA A 64 29.51 -11.83 -16.29
CA ALA A 64 29.63 -12.27 -17.69
C ALA A 64 30.56 -11.34 -18.49
N ALA A 65 30.46 -10.01 -18.30
CA ALA A 65 31.32 -9.03 -18.94
C ALA A 65 32.80 -9.18 -18.54
N GLN A 66 33.06 -9.51 -17.27
CA GLN A 66 34.42 -9.70 -16.74
C GLN A 66 35.12 -10.95 -17.30
N ARG A 67 34.36 -11.96 -17.75
CA ARG A 67 34.91 -13.20 -18.33
C ARG A 67 35.46 -13.00 -19.75
N GLY A 68 35.45 -11.78 -20.29
CA GLY A 68 36.10 -11.43 -21.55
C GLY A 68 35.34 -11.86 -22.79
N ASP A 69 34.01 -11.97 -22.71
CA ASP A 69 33.16 -12.25 -23.87
C ASP A 69 33.20 -11.08 -24.87
N LEU A 70 33.07 -11.38 -26.17
CA LEU A 70 33.01 -10.39 -27.26
C LEU A 70 31.86 -9.39 -27.08
N ARG A 71 30.91 -9.70 -26.19
CA ARG A 71 29.71 -8.91 -25.86
C ARG A 71 29.82 -8.20 -24.50
N ALA A 72 31.03 -8.01 -23.96
CA ALA A 72 31.22 -7.41 -22.64
C ALA A 72 30.55 -6.04 -22.47
N ASP A 73 30.59 -5.20 -23.51
CA ASP A 73 29.96 -3.87 -23.46
C ASP A 73 28.43 -3.95 -23.41
N GLU A 74 27.83 -4.88 -24.17
CA GLU A 74 26.38 -5.13 -24.13
C GLU A 74 25.94 -5.64 -22.76
N TYR A 75 26.72 -6.53 -22.13
CA TYR A 75 26.42 -7.00 -20.77
C TYR A 75 26.52 -5.88 -19.74
N ARG A 76 27.51 -4.98 -19.84
CA ARG A 76 27.58 -3.80 -18.96
C ARG A 76 26.37 -2.89 -19.13
N GLU A 77 25.87 -2.71 -20.36
CA GLU A 77 24.65 -1.96 -20.61
C GLU A 77 23.43 -2.62 -19.95
N HIS A 78 23.29 -3.95 -20.09
CA HIS A 78 22.22 -4.70 -19.42
C HIS A 78 22.32 -4.59 -17.89
N ALA A 79 23.53 -4.69 -17.33
CA ALA A 79 23.75 -4.52 -15.90
C ALA A 79 23.33 -3.11 -15.42
N ALA A 80 23.70 -2.07 -16.17
CA ALA A 80 23.31 -0.69 -15.88
C ALA A 80 21.78 -0.53 -15.89
N ARG A 81 21.10 -1.04 -16.92
CA ARG A 81 19.63 -0.99 -17.02
C ARG A 81 18.92 -1.68 -15.86
N HIS A 82 19.42 -2.84 -15.42
CA HIS A 82 18.86 -3.50 -14.26
C HIS A 82 19.06 -2.70 -12.97
N ARG A 83 20.19 -1.99 -12.80
CA ARG A 83 20.39 -1.09 -11.66
C ARG A 83 19.43 0.11 -11.68
N GLU A 84 19.12 0.64 -12.85
CA GLU A 84 18.09 1.68 -13.01
C GLU A 84 16.73 1.18 -12.51
N TYR A 85 16.29 -0.01 -12.95
CA TYR A 85 15.04 -0.61 -12.46
C TYR A 85 15.05 -0.86 -10.94
N ALA A 86 16.15 -1.34 -10.38
CA ALA A 86 16.27 -1.49 -8.93
C ALA A 86 16.13 -0.16 -8.18
N ALA A 87 16.69 0.93 -8.72
CA ALA A 87 16.57 2.26 -8.13
C ALA A 87 15.13 2.79 -8.21
N GLU A 88 14.45 2.59 -9.33
CA GLU A 88 13.04 2.95 -9.53
C GLU A 88 12.13 2.21 -8.54
N ASP A 89 12.31 0.88 -8.42
CA ASP A 89 11.56 0.03 -7.51
C ASP A 89 11.72 0.49 -6.06
N ARG A 90 12.95 0.79 -5.62
CA ARG A 90 13.22 1.31 -4.28
C ARG A 90 12.59 2.67 -4.04
N SER A 91 12.64 3.57 -5.02
CA SER A 91 11.99 4.87 -4.95
C SER A 91 10.47 4.74 -4.77
N MET A 92 9.86 3.84 -5.54
CA MET A 92 8.43 3.56 -5.47
C MET A 92 8.05 2.86 -4.15
N ALA A 93 8.86 1.93 -3.66
CA ALA A 93 8.69 1.30 -2.36
C ALA A 93 8.70 2.32 -1.22
N GLN A 94 9.65 3.25 -1.22
CA GLN A 94 9.70 4.34 -0.25
C GLN A 94 8.48 5.25 -0.34
N ARG A 95 7.99 5.56 -1.54
CA ARG A 95 6.77 6.35 -1.73
C ARG A 95 5.55 5.65 -1.14
N LEU A 96 5.40 4.34 -1.35
CA LEU A 96 4.30 3.56 -0.81
C LEU A 96 4.35 3.48 0.72
N ARG A 97 5.54 3.35 1.32
CA ARG A 97 5.72 3.43 2.79
C ARG A 97 5.23 4.78 3.31
N ARG A 98 5.68 5.88 2.71
CA ARG A 98 5.20 7.23 3.08
C ARG A 98 3.68 7.34 2.99
N MET A 99 3.05 6.82 1.92
CA MET A 99 1.60 6.82 1.79
C MET A 99 0.89 5.98 2.86
N ALA A 100 1.49 4.87 3.28
CA ALA A 100 0.93 3.99 4.31
C ALA A 100 1.05 4.59 5.72
N ASP A 101 2.10 5.39 5.95
CA ASP A 101 2.39 6.01 7.24
C ASP A 101 1.69 7.39 7.38
N SER A 102 1.42 8.07 6.26
CA SER A 102 0.65 9.30 6.26
C SER A 102 -0.76 9.09 6.80
N ASP A 103 -1.13 9.91 7.78
CA ASP A 103 -2.51 10.02 8.24
C ASP A 103 -3.27 11.06 7.38
N PRO A 104 -4.31 10.66 6.63
CA PRO A 104 -5.00 11.57 5.72
C PRO A 104 -5.78 12.68 6.45
N LEU A 105 -5.83 12.66 7.79
CA LEU A 105 -6.52 13.66 8.61
C LEU A 105 -5.57 14.66 9.30
N GLY A 106 -4.24 14.52 9.16
CA GLY A 106 -3.30 15.49 9.71
C GLY A 106 -3.29 15.61 11.24
N PHE A 107 -3.85 14.63 11.95
CA PHE A 107 -3.73 14.50 13.41
C PHE A 107 -2.66 13.46 13.75
N GLY A 108 -1.44 13.66 13.22
CA GLY A 108 -0.28 12.91 13.67
C GLY A 108 0.26 13.54 14.95
N ALA A 109 0.35 12.75 16.02
CA ALA A 109 1.02 13.09 17.27
C ALA A 109 2.53 13.29 17.10
#